data_AF-A0A8I1NE08-F1
#
_entry.id   AF-A0A8I1NE08-F1
#
_cell.length_a   1.000
_cell.length_b   1.000
_cell.length_c   1.000
_cell.angle_alpha   90.00
_cell.angle_beta   90.00
_cell.angle_gamma   90.00
#
_symmetry.space_group_name_H-M   'P 1'
#
loop_
_entity.id
_entity.type
_entity.pdbx_description
1 polymer ?
#
loop_
_entity_poly.entity_id
_entity_poly.type
_entity_poly.pdbx_seq_one_letter_code
_entity_poly.pdbx_strand_id
1 'polypeptide(L)'
;MPVNFKSVLAALAATILCSLGTAAAASADSYVSLGDSSSTSSSSGGASMYPDLLFGGYGSFPGFGETLGADEHVALAQAGQVLAGLKAEQLPQALAAINDPDDTKAVTLAIGANDALGADDPCFGEPSGCAAWQASYDDLVAQIRNALDNDPGDEFFGLMSYYNPFRWDGSGISPEDQQHIDLMLFGANLIPDQCAVEVSTGVNDIVRQAGSKYGAVVADPYQAFLDANGSFLADSIHANAAGNAAIADAFLDPVQPVDCDPPPEPTCETDPSLCPPEPSCETDQSLCPPDPTCETDPSLCPTPKDKVAPKTRLISMKRLGRRSVAFRFRSNEAGSFRCSIDGRRFRRCASPKVYRRLTKGRHVFRVRAVDKAGNVDRSPVRRVFRIKR
;
A
#
# COMPACT_ATOMS: atom_id res chain seq x y z
N MET A 1 -32.67 -75.90 53.36
CA MET A 1 -31.84 -76.25 52.17
C MET A 1 -32.78 -76.45 51.01
N PRO A 2 -32.63 -75.66 49.94
CA PRO A 2 -32.34 -76.32 48.67
C PRO A 2 -31.33 -75.55 47.80
N VAL A 3 -30.67 -76.28 46.92
CA VAL A 3 -29.88 -75.80 45.78
C VAL A 3 -30.40 -76.59 44.58
N ASN A 4 -30.75 -75.97 43.44
CA ASN A 4 -29.82 -75.89 42.29
C ASN A 4 -30.49 -75.41 40.98
N PHE A 5 -29.60 -74.82 40.17
CA PHE A 5 -29.62 -74.16 38.87
C PHE A 5 -30.28 -74.86 37.66
N LYS A 6 -30.80 -73.98 36.78
CA LYS A 6 -30.79 -73.97 35.30
C LYS A 6 -31.89 -74.71 34.50
N SER A 7 -32.30 -73.99 33.44
CA SER A 7 -33.04 -74.38 32.22
C SER A 7 -34.57 -74.17 32.34
N VAL A 8 -35.33 -73.50 31.46
CA VAL A 8 -35.25 -73.34 30.00
C VAL A 8 -36.06 -72.10 29.56
N LEU A 9 -35.57 -71.47 28.48
CA LEU A 9 -36.12 -70.39 27.66
C LEU A 9 -37.63 -70.44 27.31
N ALA A 10 -38.20 -69.24 27.11
CA ALA A 10 -39.03 -68.77 25.97
C ALA A 10 -40.16 -67.85 26.47
N ALA A 11 -40.56 -66.73 25.87
CA ALA A 11 -40.09 -65.92 24.76
C ALA A 11 -41.01 -64.68 24.66
N LEU A 12 -40.42 -63.51 24.34
CA LEU A 12 -40.95 -62.37 23.57
C LEU A 12 -42.05 -61.40 24.08
N ALA A 13 -41.71 -60.10 23.85
CA ALA A 13 -42.51 -58.87 23.72
C ALA A 13 -42.65 -58.02 25.01
N ALA A 14 -42.29 -56.73 25.08
CA ALA A 14 -41.93 -55.75 24.05
C ALA A 14 -41.02 -54.63 24.60
N THR A 15 -40.13 -54.21 23.72
CA THR A 15 -39.50 -52.89 23.53
C THR A 15 -39.96 -51.73 24.43
N ILE A 16 -39.06 -51.26 25.31
CA ILE A 16 -38.78 -49.83 25.54
C ILE A 16 -37.26 -49.71 25.73
N LEU A 17 -36.53 -49.43 24.64
CA LEU A 17 -35.20 -48.85 24.76
C LEU A 17 -35.40 -47.43 25.27
N CYS A 18 -35.13 -47.22 26.55
CA CYS A 18 -34.85 -45.89 27.06
C CYS A 18 -33.46 -45.54 26.52
N SER A 19 -33.42 -44.79 25.41
CA SER A 19 -32.23 -44.05 25.00
C SER A 19 -31.95 -43.03 26.09
N LEU A 20 -31.14 -43.41 27.08
CA LEU A 20 -30.38 -42.46 27.85
C LEU A 20 -29.42 -41.83 26.84
N GLY A 21 -29.83 -40.70 26.26
CA GLY A 21 -28.88 -39.78 25.67
C GLY A 21 -27.86 -39.49 26.76
N THR A 22 -26.63 -39.91 26.53
CA THR A 22 -25.48 -39.32 27.20
C THR A 22 -25.58 -37.83 26.92
N ALA A 23 -26.00 -37.05 27.92
CA ALA A 23 -25.64 -35.65 27.93
C ALA A 23 -24.12 -35.64 27.85
N ALA A 24 -23.58 -35.15 26.73
CA ALA A 24 -22.18 -34.78 26.68
C ALA A 24 -21.93 -33.91 27.91
N ALA A 25 -20.95 -34.27 28.74
CA ALA A 25 -20.45 -33.34 29.72
C ALA A 25 -20.12 -32.06 28.96
N ALA A 26 -20.58 -30.90 29.44
CA ALA A 26 -20.09 -29.64 28.91
C ALA A 26 -18.56 -29.69 29.02
N SER A 27 -17.88 -29.46 27.89
CA SER A 27 -16.42 -29.44 27.86
C SER A 27 -15.95 -28.32 28.79
N ALA A 28 -14.84 -28.53 29.49
CA ALA A 28 -14.34 -27.52 30.41
C ALA A 28 -13.63 -26.43 29.59
N ASP A 29 -13.91 -25.16 29.88
CA ASP A 29 -13.17 -24.04 29.29
C ASP A 29 -11.72 -24.14 29.75
N SER A 30 -10.73 -24.02 28.87
CA SER A 30 -9.31 -24.16 29.26
C SER A 30 -8.45 -22.93 28.99
N TYR A 31 -7.40 -22.74 29.78
CA TYR A 31 -6.35 -21.75 29.61
C TYR A 31 -5.01 -22.44 29.43
N VAL A 32 -4.29 -22.16 28.34
CA VAL A 32 -2.94 -22.69 28.09
C VAL A 32 -1.91 -21.57 28.24
N SER A 33 -0.97 -21.71 29.18
CA SER A 33 0.12 -20.73 29.36
C SER A 33 1.47 -21.36 29.03
N LEU A 34 2.14 -20.81 28.01
CA LEU A 34 3.48 -21.18 27.58
C LEU A 34 4.49 -20.08 27.90
N GLY A 35 5.76 -20.47 27.97
CA GLY A 35 6.84 -19.50 28.03
C GLY A 35 8.03 -19.90 28.88
N ASP A 36 8.79 -18.88 29.24
CA ASP A 36 9.95 -18.98 30.11
C ASP A 36 9.60 -18.77 31.60
N SER A 37 10.61 -18.39 32.41
CA SER A 37 10.50 -18.09 33.84
C SER A 37 9.39 -17.08 34.16
N SER A 38 9.16 -16.10 33.30
CA SER A 38 8.16 -15.04 33.49
C SER A 38 6.72 -15.56 33.45
N SER A 39 6.49 -16.68 32.76
CA SER A 39 5.18 -17.32 32.60
C SER A 39 4.99 -18.55 33.47
N THR A 40 5.92 -18.85 34.39
CA THR A 40 5.75 -20.02 35.25
C THR A 40 4.51 -19.87 36.13
N SER A 41 3.86 -21.00 36.41
CA SER A 41 2.67 -21.06 37.28
C SER A 41 3.02 -21.83 38.54
N SER A 42 2.45 -21.41 39.67
CA SER A 42 2.37 -22.26 40.84
C SER A 42 1.07 -23.05 40.75
N SER A 43 1.13 -24.29 40.26
CA SER A 43 -0.01 -25.23 40.19
C SER A 43 -0.60 -25.63 41.56
N SER A 44 -0.37 -24.83 42.60
CA SER A 44 -0.80 -25.00 43.99
C SER A 44 -1.27 -23.69 44.64
N GLY A 45 -1.99 -22.84 43.90
CA GLY A 45 -2.85 -21.79 44.47
C GLY A 45 -2.13 -20.57 45.07
N GLY A 46 -0.89 -20.29 44.67
CA GLY A 46 -0.19 -19.07 45.06
C GLY A 46 -0.37 -17.99 44.00
N ALA A 47 -1.39 -17.13 44.12
CA ALA A 47 -1.74 -16.04 43.19
C ALA A 47 -0.65 -14.93 43.08
N SER A 48 0.55 -15.27 42.62
CA SER A 48 1.71 -14.39 42.59
C SER A 48 2.35 -14.29 41.21
N MET A 49 2.05 -15.22 40.30
CA MET A 49 2.49 -15.20 38.91
C MET A 49 1.35 -14.76 38.00
N TYR A 50 1.65 -14.05 36.92
CA TYR A 50 0.59 -13.49 36.07
C TYR A 50 -0.37 -14.55 35.49
N PRO A 51 0.06 -15.76 35.06
CA PRO A 51 -0.89 -16.75 34.55
C PRO A 51 -1.88 -17.20 35.63
N ASP A 52 -1.40 -17.39 36.86
CA ASP A 52 -2.25 -17.77 37.99
C ASP A 52 -3.27 -16.67 38.33
N LEU A 53 -2.90 -15.39 38.15
CA LEU A 53 -3.80 -14.25 38.32
C LEU A 53 -4.88 -14.24 37.24
N LEU A 54 -4.48 -14.32 35.96
CA LEU A 54 -5.41 -14.35 34.83
C LEU A 54 -6.39 -15.53 34.94
N PHE A 55 -5.87 -16.72 35.26
CA PHE A 55 -6.64 -17.92 35.50
C PHE A 55 -7.64 -17.77 36.66
N GLY A 56 -7.22 -17.15 37.76
CA GLY A 56 -8.05 -16.90 38.94
C GLY A 56 -9.18 -15.87 38.73
N GLY A 57 -9.40 -15.39 37.51
CA GLY A 57 -10.42 -14.40 37.17
C GLY A 57 -10.03 -12.97 37.55
N TYR A 58 -8.72 -12.68 37.68
CA TYR A 58 -8.24 -11.33 37.93
C TYR A 58 -8.70 -10.39 36.81
N GLY A 59 -9.38 -9.30 37.20
CA GLY A 59 -9.78 -8.23 36.28
C GLY A 59 -10.75 -8.64 35.15
N SER A 60 -11.45 -9.78 35.27
CA SER A 60 -12.34 -10.29 34.20
C SER A 60 -11.59 -10.53 32.88
N PHE A 61 -10.54 -11.34 32.95
CA PHE A 61 -9.69 -11.68 31.81
C PHE A 61 -10.51 -12.16 30.58
N PRO A 62 -10.29 -11.57 29.38
CA PRO A 62 -10.99 -11.98 28.17
C PRO A 62 -10.81 -13.47 27.89
N GLY A 63 -11.89 -14.11 27.42
CA GLY A 63 -11.97 -15.57 27.27
C GLY A 63 -12.77 -16.24 28.39
N PHE A 64 -12.87 -15.62 29.58
CA PHE A 64 -13.55 -16.23 30.73
C PHE A 64 -14.72 -15.38 31.24
N GLY A 65 -15.90 -16.01 31.37
CA GLY A 65 -17.09 -15.41 31.99
C GLY A 65 -17.18 -15.62 33.50
N GLU A 66 -16.48 -16.62 34.04
CA GLU A 66 -16.42 -17.00 35.46
C GLU A 66 -14.99 -17.46 35.82
N THR A 67 -14.69 -17.63 37.11
CA THR A 67 -13.39 -18.17 37.57
C THR A 67 -13.24 -19.63 37.15
N LEU A 68 -12.15 -19.95 36.45
CA LEU A 68 -11.83 -21.32 36.03
C LEU A 68 -11.51 -22.23 37.23
N GLY A 69 -11.93 -23.49 37.15
CA GLY A 69 -11.60 -24.55 38.11
C GLY A 69 -10.20 -25.09 37.90
N ALA A 70 -9.46 -25.46 38.96
CA ALA A 70 -8.02 -25.74 38.91
C ALA A 70 -7.50 -26.75 37.84
N ASP A 71 -8.35 -27.63 37.31
CA ASP A 71 -7.99 -28.58 36.24
C ASP A 71 -8.07 -27.96 34.82
N GLU A 72 -8.48 -26.70 34.72
CA GLU A 72 -8.69 -25.94 33.47
C GLU A 72 -7.46 -25.09 33.09
N HIS A 73 -6.38 -25.10 33.89
CA HIS A 73 -5.11 -24.43 33.57
C HIS A 73 -4.05 -25.42 33.09
N VAL A 74 -3.72 -25.37 31.80
CA VAL A 74 -2.60 -26.11 31.22
C VAL A 74 -1.33 -25.25 31.30
N ALA A 75 -0.68 -25.29 32.46
CA ALA A 75 0.54 -24.54 32.74
C ALA A 75 1.80 -25.25 32.21
N LEU A 76 2.33 -24.80 31.06
CA LEU A 76 3.45 -25.44 30.36
C LEU A 76 4.78 -24.69 30.48
N ALA A 77 4.75 -23.43 30.89
CA ALA A 77 5.93 -22.58 30.98
C ALA A 77 7.00 -23.15 31.92
N GLN A 78 8.27 -22.95 31.55
CA GLN A 78 9.42 -23.48 32.29
C GLN A 78 10.49 -22.42 32.47
N ALA A 79 11.09 -22.38 33.66
CA ALA A 79 12.15 -21.44 33.95
C ALA A 79 13.40 -21.67 33.07
N GLY A 80 13.97 -20.59 32.54
CA GLY A 80 15.14 -20.63 31.67
C GLY A 80 14.88 -21.09 30.24
N GLN A 81 13.61 -21.24 29.82
CA GLN A 81 13.31 -21.69 28.47
C GLN A 81 13.78 -20.68 27.41
N VAL A 82 14.37 -21.21 26.34
CA VAL A 82 14.66 -20.48 25.09
C VAL A 82 13.70 -20.94 24.00
N LEU A 83 13.56 -20.17 22.91
CA LEU A 83 12.61 -20.46 21.83
C LEU A 83 12.73 -21.89 21.29
N ALA A 84 13.96 -22.36 21.05
CA ALA A 84 14.20 -23.71 20.54
C ALA A 84 13.70 -24.81 21.51
N GLY A 85 13.92 -24.63 22.81
CA GLY A 85 13.44 -25.55 23.84
C GLY A 85 11.92 -25.53 23.95
N LEU A 86 11.29 -24.34 23.93
CA LEU A 86 9.83 -24.21 23.98
C LEU A 86 9.17 -24.98 22.83
N LYS A 87 9.69 -24.84 21.61
CA LYS A 87 9.19 -25.57 20.44
C LYS A 87 9.34 -27.08 20.55
N ALA A 88 10.40 -27.56 21.19
CA ALA A 88 10.64 -28.98 21.37
C ALA A 88 9.75 -29.60 22.47
N GLU A 89 9.49 -28.86 23.54
CA GLU A 89 8.95 -29.41 24.78
C GLU A 89 7.53 -28.94 25.09
N GLN A 90 7.25 -27.64 24.97
CA GLN A 90 5.96 -27.06 25.35
C GLN A 90 4.98 -27.01 24.19
N LEU A 91 5.43 -26.64 22.99
CA LEU A 91 4.55 -26.50 21.83
C LEU A 91 3.75 -27.77 21.50
N PRO A 92 4.34 -28.99 21.47
CA PRO A 92 3.56 -30.20 21.20
C PRO A 92 2.46 -30.45 22.24
N GLN A 93 2.72 -30.09 23.50
CA GLN A 93 1.74 -30.24 24.59
C GLN A 93 0.64 -29.19 24.50
N ALA A 94 0.99 -27.94 24.16
CA ALA A 94 0.00 -26.89 23.94
C ALA A 94 -0.91 -27.19 22.76
N LEU A 95 -0.34 -27.63 21.62
CA LEU A 95 -1.14 -28.04 20.48
C LEU A 95 -2.05 -29.22 20.83
N ALA A 96 -1.59 -30.18 21.65
CA ALA A 96 -2.45 -31.26 22.10
C ALA A 96 -3.61 -30.77 22.98
N ALA A 97 -3.36 -29.80 23.86
CA ALA A 97 -4.38 -29.19 24.70
C ALA A 97 -5.39 -28.37 23.88
N ILE A 98 -4.92 -27.52 22.95
CA ILE A 98 -5.77 -26.70 22.08
C ILE A 98 -6.64 -27.57 21.16
N ASN A 99 -6.17 -28.75 20.75
CA ASN A 99 -6.93 -29.66 19.89
C ASN A 99 -7.75 -30.70 20.69
N ASP A 100 -7.74 -30.65 22.03
CA ASP A 100 -8.60 -31.49 22.86
C ASP A 100 -10.07 -31.06 22.62
N PRO A 101 -11.08 -31.95 22.69
CA PRO A 101 -12.50 -31.54 22.66
C PRO A 101 -12.93 -30.50 23.70
N ASP A 102 -12.10 -30.20 24.70
CA ASP A 102 -12.27 -29.07 25.62
C ASP A 102 -11.92 -27.72 24.95
N ASP A 103 -12.89 -26.81 24.94
CA ASP A 103 -12.82 -25.46 24.34
C ASP A 103 -11.74 -24.58 25.02
N THR A 104 -10.69 -24.25 24.28
CA THR A 104 -9.57 -23.44 24.78
C THR A 104 -9.88 -21.96 24.65
N LYS A 105 -10.21 -21.32 25.77
CA LYS A 105 -10.58 -19.91 25.78
C LYS A 105 -9.44 -18.93 25.70
N ALA A 106 -8.26 -19.33 26.17
CA ALA A 106 -7.12 -18.45 26.17
C ALA A 106 -5.80 -19.19 25.99
N VAL A 107 -4.90 -18.56 25.25
CA VAL A 107 -3.48 -18.94 25.18
C VAL A 107 -2.62 -17.70 25.43
N THR A 108 -1.67 -17.81 26.35
CA THR A 108 -0.65 -16.77 26.54
C THR A 108 0.76 -17.32 26.30
N LEU A 109 1.61 -16.51 25.68
CA LEU A 109 2.98 -16.88 25.34
C LEU A 109 3.96 -15.74 25.71
N ALA A 110 4.97 -16.05 26.53
CA ALA A 110 6.13 -15.19 26.72
C ALA A 110 7.43 -15.99 26.52
N ILE A 111 8.12 -15.73 25.41
CA ILE A 111 9.41 -16.38 25.11
C ILE A 111 10.33 -15.44 24.34
N GLY A 112 11.64 -15.54 24.58
CA GLY A 112 12.68 -14.87 23.82
C GLY A 112 13.64 -14.02 24.63
N ALA A 113 13.30 -13.65 25.87
CA ALA A 113 14.22 -12.89 26.73
C ALA A 113 15.51 -13.67 27.05
N ASN A 114 15.42 -14.97 27.30
CA ASN A 114 16.60 -15.81 27.53
C ASN A 114 17.48 -15.95 26.27
N ASP A 115 16.87 -15.90 25.08
CA ASP A 115 17.59 -15.90 23.81
C ASP A 115 18.34 -14.57 23.64
N ALA A 116 17.69 -13.43 23.88
CA ALA A 116 18.28 -12.09 23.71
C ALA A 116 19.32 -11.74 24.78
N LEU A 117 19.04 -12.03 26.05
CA LEU A 117 19.95 -11.71 27.17
C LEU A 117 21.05 -12.76 27.36
N GLY A 118 21.07 -13.80 26.53
CA GLY A 118 22.06 -14.86 26.54
C GLY A 118 23.40 -14.43 25.91
N ALA A 119 24.39 -15.33 25.98
CA ALA A 119 25.72 -15.07 25.40
C ALA A 119 25.74 -15.09 23.86
N ASP A 120 24.72 -15.67 23.24
CA ASP A 120 24.56 -15.83 21.78
C ASP A 120 23.28 -15.11 21.32
N ASP A 121 23.15 -13.81 21.65
CA ASP A 121 22.00 -12.98 21.27
C ASP A 121 21.76 -13.09 19.75
N PRO A 122 20.63 -13.67 19.32
CA PRO A 122 20.37 -13.88 17.91
C PRO A 122 20.13 -12.56 17.17
N CYS A 123 19.70 -11.49 17.85
CA CYS A 123 19.22 -10.27 17.22
C CYS A 123 20.14 -9.05 17.33
N PHE A 124 21.10 -9.04 18.26
CA PHE A 124 22.05 -7.95 18.38
C PHE A 124 23.42 -8.28 17.76
N GLY A 125 23.79 -7.58 16.69
CA GLY A 125 25.10 -7.69 16.04
C GLY A 125 25.21 -8.76 14.94
N GLU A 126 24.22 -9.66 14.80
CA GLU A 126 24.19 -10.76 13.82
C GLU A 126 22.88 -10.76 12.99
N PRO A 127 22.78 -9.95 11.90
CA PRO A 127 21.54 -9.80 11.13
C PRO A 127 20.94 -11.12 10.61
N SER A 128 21.79 -12.10 10.25
CA SER A 128 21.33 -13.43 9.82
C SER A 128 20.83 -14.30 10.95
N GLY A 129 21.39 -14.15 12.16
CA GLY A 129 20.88 -14.82 13.35
C GLY A 129 19.46 -14.35 13.68
N CYS A 130 19.22 -13.05 13.55
CA CYS A 130 17.94 -12.46 13.91
C CYS A 130 16.84 -12.91 12.96
N ALA A 131 17.12 -12.91 11.65
CA ALA A 131 16.18 -13.38 10.65
C ALA A 131 15.79 -14.86 10.86
N ALA A 132 16.75 -15.71 11.24
CA ALA A 132 16.47 -17.12 11.54
C ALA A 132 15.64 -17.29 12.82
N TRP A 133 15.96 -16.52 13.85
CA TRP A 133 15.21 -16.53 15.11
C TRP A 133 13.77 -16.01 14.91
N GLN A 134 13.62 -14.87 14.23
CA GLN A 134 12.32 -14.29 13.86
C GLN A 134 11.48 -15.28 13.05
N ALA A 135 12.05 -15.93 12.05
CA ALA A 135 11.33 -16.96 11.28
C ALA A 135 10.89 -18.14 12.16
N SER A 136 11.71 -18.54 13.14
CA SER A 136 11.35 -19.60 14.09
C SER A 136 10.25 -19.17 15.08
N TYR A 137 10.24 -17.90 15.48
CA TYR A 137 9.22 -17.30 16.35
C TYR A 137 7.89 -17.16 15.59
N ASP A 138 7.92 -16.66 14.35
CA ASP A 138 6.78 -16.61 13.45
C ASP A 138 6.14 -17.99 13.26
N ASP A 139 6.95 -19.02 13.02
CA ASP A 139 6.48 -20.41 12.89
C ASP A 139 5.82 -20.94 14.17
N LEU A 140 6.31 -20.55 15.35
CA LEU A 140 5.69 -20.89 16.64
C LEU A 140 4.31 -20.23 16.77
N VAL A 141 4.23 -18.92 16.57
CA VAL A 141 2.97 -18.16 16.70
C VAL A 141 1.95 -18.62 15.66
N ALA A 142 2.38 -18.86 14.43
CA ALA A 142 1.53 -19.38 13.35
C ALA A 142 0.93 -20.75 13.69
N GLN A 143 1.70 -21.66 14.29
CA GLN A 143 1.20 -22.98 14.68
C GLN A 143 0.13 -22.88 15.77
N ILE A 144 0.31 -22.00 16.75
CA ILE A 144 -0.69 -21.79 17.81
C ILE A 144 -1.95 -21.15 17.24
N ARG A 145 -1.84 -20.08 16.43
CA ARG A 145 -3.01 -19.44 15.79
C ARG A 145 -3.78 -20.41 14.91
N ASN A 146 -3.09 -21.21 14.09
CA ASN A 146 -3.74 -22.23 13.27
C ASN A 146 -4.46 -23.29 14.11
N ALA A 147 -3.96 -23.64 15.30
CA ALA A 147 -4.66 -24.56 16.19
C ALA A 147 -5.93 -23.90 16.75
N LEU A 148 -5.83 -22.66 17.23
CA LEU A 148 -6.98 -21.89 17.73
C LEU A 148 -8.03 -21.61 16.67
N ASP A 149 -7.64 -21.38 15.40
CA ASP A 149 -8.61 -21.23 14.29
C ASP A 149 -9.46 -22.48 14.05
N ASN A 150 -9.00 -23.65 14.52
CA ASN A 150 -9.74 -24.90 14.44
C ASN A 150 -10.41 -25.27 15.77
N ASP A 151 -10.18 -24.50 16.82
CA ASP A 151 -10.83 -24.67 18.12
C ASP A 151 -12.21 -23.97 18.10
N PRO A 152 -13.26 -24.56 18.69
CA PRO A 152 -14.60 -23.97 18.60
C PRO A 152 -14.81 -22.82 19.59
N GLY A 153 -14.69 -21.57 19.15
CA GLY A 153 -15.04 -20.46 20.03
C GLY A 153 -14.56 -19.12 19.50
N ASP A 154 -14.56 -18.13 20.40
CA ASP A 154 -13.69 -16.97 20.27
C ASP A 154 -12.59 -17.17 21.33
N GLU A 155 -11.34 -17.30 20.88
CA GLU A 155 -10.20 -17.55 21.78
C GLU A 155 -9.35 -16.29 21.94
N PHE A 156 -8.98 -16.00 23.19
CA PHE A 156 -7.98 -14.97 23.46
C PHE A 156 -6.58 -15.52 23.16
N PHE A 157 -5.86 -14.90 22.22
CA PHE A 157 -4.45 -15.21 21.99
C PHE A 157 -3.57 -14.01 22.30
N GLY A 158 -2.81 -14.11 23.40
CA GLY A 158 -1.95 -13.04 23.89
C GLY A 158 -0.47 -13.41 23.85
N LEU A 159 0.34 -12.53 23.27
CA LEU A 159 1.80 -12.57 23.39
C LEU A 159 2.25 -11.57 24.46
N MET A 160 3.42 -11.78 25.05
CA MET A 160 4.02 -10.83 26.00
C MET A 160 5.33 -10.27 25.46
N SER A 161 5.45 -8.95 25.42
CA SER A 161 6.76 -8.29 25.31
C SER A 161 7.43 -8.15 26.69
N TYR A 162 8.74 -7.93 26.70
CA TYR A 162 9.51 -7.89 27.94
C TYR A 162 9.82 -6.47 28.39
N TYR A 163 9.96 -6.31 29.71
CA TYR A 163 10.50 -5.11 30.35
C TYR A 163 12.03 -5.21 30.47
N ASN A 164 12.71 -4.07 30.66
CA ASN A 164 14.12 -4.04 31.05
C ASN A 164 14.23 -4.06 32.60
N PRO A 165 14.65 -5.16 33.23
CA PRO A 165 14.70 -5.27 34.70
C PRO A 165 15.77 -4.40 35.35
N PHE A 166 16.66 -3.80 34.56
CA PHE A 166 17.74 -2.98 35.07
C PHE A 166 17.56 -1.49 34.82
N ARG A 167 16.45 -1.09 34.19
CA ARG A 167 16.16 0.30 33.83
C ARG A 167 15.55 1.08 34.99
N TRP A 168 16.35 1.31 36.03
CA TRP A 168 15.96 2.05 37.23
C TRP A 168 17.17 2.53 38.04
N ASP A 169 16.95 3.52 38.90
CA ASP A 169 17.99 4.12 39.74
C ASP A 169 18.41 3.16 40.86
N GLY A 170 19.60 2.58 40.74
CA GLY A 170 20.15 1.66 41.74
C GLY A 170 20.22 0.20 41.31
N SER A 171 19.94 -0.11 40.04
CA SER A 171 20.12 -1.44 39.45
C SER A 171 21.54 -2.00 39.54
N GLY A 172 22.52 -1.13 39.77
CA GLY A 172 23.92 -1.52 39.94
C GLY A 172 24.67 -1.80 38.63
N ILE A 173 24.00 -1.63 37.47
CA ILE A 173 24.63 -1.70 36.14
C ILE A 173 24.78 -0.31 35.53
N SER A 174 25.72 -0.17 34.59
CA SER A 174 26.02 1.14 33.99
C SER A 174 24.87 1.61 33.08
N PRO A 175 24.71 2.93 32.87
CA PRO A 175 23.74 3.43 31.88
C PRO A 175 23.97 2.90 30.47
N GLU A 176 25.22 2.61 30.10
CA GLU A 176 25.58 2.01 28.81
C GLU A 176 25.03 0.57 28.70
N ASP A 177 25.15 -0.22 29.78
CA ASP A 177 24.61 -1.58 29.82
C ASP A 177 23.08 -1.56 29.85
N GLN A 178 22.44 -0.62 30.55
CA GLN A 178 20.99 -0.44 30.51
C GLN A 178 20.50 -0.13 29.10
N GLN A 179 21.19 0.77 28.40
CA GLN A 179 20.88 1.12 27.02
C GLN A 179 21.11 -0.06 26.07
N HIS A 180 22.16 -0.85 26.30
CA HIS A 180 22.42 -2.05 25.52
C HIS A 180 21.26 -3.06 25.62
N ILE A 181 20.68 -3.23 26.80
CA ILE A 181 19.49 -4.07 27.00
C ILE A 181 18.26 -3.50 26.29
N ASP A 182 18.05 -2.18 26.32
CA ASP A 182 16.97 -1.56 25.56
C ASP A 182 17.13 -1.78 24.05
N LEU A 183 18.37 -1.78 23.54
CA LEU A 183 18.63 -2.10 22.12
C LEU A 183 18.34 -3.57 21.79
N MET A 184 18.59 -4.51 22.71
CA MET A 184 18.23 -5.92 22.51
C MET A 184 16.70 -6.12 22.48
N LEU A 185 15.97 -5.32 23.27
CA LEU A 185 14.51 -5.37 23.33
C LEU A 185 13.83 -4.66 22.16
N PHE A 186 14.32 -3.49 21.74
CA PHE A 186 13.64 -2.59 20.79
C PHE A 186 14.42 -2.28 19.51
N GLY A 187 15.55 -2.94 19.30
CA GLY A 187 16.37 -2.67 18.13
C GLY A 187 16.95 -1.26 18.10
N ALA A 188 17.38 -0.82 16.92
CA ALA A 188 18.15 0.41 16.78
C ALA A 188 17.35 1.71 16.90
N ASN A 189 16.04 1.67 16.68
CA ASN A 189 15.17 2.85 16.76
C ASN A 189 14.62 3.10 18.17
N LEU A 190 14.76 2.12 19.08
CA LEU A 190 14.29 2.17 20.47
C LEU A 190 12.78 2.43 20.58
N ILE A 191 12.02 2.09 19.54
CA ILE A 191 10.58 2.26 19.47
C ILE A 191 9.98 0.89 19.19
N PRO A 192 9.07 0.39 20.05
CA PRO A 192 8.42 -0.90 19.82
C PRO A 192 7.55 -0.87 18.55
N ASP A 193 8.01 -1.51 17.48
CA ASP A 193 7.35 -1.46 16.17
C ASP A 193 6.39 -2.63 15.95
N GLN A 194 5.17 -2.33 15.49
CA GLN A 194 4.18 -3.35 15.11
C GLN A 194 4.32 -3.81 13.66
N CYS A 195 4.97 -3.00 12.81
CA CYS A 195 5.20 -3.30 11.41
C CYS A 195 6.70 -3.27 11.10
N ALA A 196 7.16 -4.25 10.33
CA ALA A 196 8.58 -4.43 10.04
C ALA A 196 9.14 -3.23 9.26
N VAL A 197 10.19 -2.59 9.78
CA VAL A 197 10.86 -1.49 9.06
C VAL A 197 12.32 -1.76 8.70
N GLU A 198 13.13 -2.55 9.43
CA GLU A 198 14.54 -2.82 9.07
C GLU A 198 15.12 -4.13 9.68
N VAL A 199 16.43 -4.38 9.45
CA VAL A 199 17.21 -5.58 9.85
C VAL A 199 17.74 -5.56 11.30
N SER A 200 17.55 -4.46 12.03
CA SER A 200 18.07 -4.25 13.40
C SER A 200 16.92 -4.20 14.40
N THR A 201 16.14 -5.27 14.43
CA THR A 201 14.89 -5.44 15.17
C THR A 201 15.16 -6.07 16.53
N GLY A 202 14.58 -5.54 17.61
CA GLY A 202 14.67 -6.14 18.94
C GLY A 202 13.63 -7.23 19.17
N VAL A 203 13.77 -8.01 20.24
CA VAL A 203 12.81 -9.09 20.53
C VAL A 203 11.38 -8.58 20.70
N ASN A 204 11.16 -7.44 21.36
CA ASN A 204 9.81 -6.89 21.54
C ASN A 204 9.17 -6.48 20.22
N ASP A 205 9.97 -6.00 19.25
CA ASP A 205 9.49 -5.69 17.91
C ASP A 205 9.06 -6.96 17.18
N ILE A 206 9.84 -8.05 17.30
CA ILE A 206 9.49 -9.35 16.70
C ILE A 206 8.17 -9.87 17.29
N VAL A 207 8.00 -9.79 18.61
CA VAL A 207 6.75 -10.17 19.28
C VAL A 207 5.58 -9.33 18.75
N ARG A 208 5.74 -8.01 18.62
CA ARG A 208 4.71 -7.09 18.13
C ARG A 208 4.35 -7.29 16.66
N GLN A 209 5.35 -7.56 15.83
CA GLN A 209 5.16 -7.90 14.42
C GLN A 209 4.42 -9.23 14.28
N ALA A 210 4.81 -10.26 15.03
CA ALA A 210 4.10 -11.53 15.04
C ALA A 210 2.65 -11.37 15.52
N GLY A 211 2.41 -10.58 16.57
CA GLY A 211 1.06 -10.27 17.05
C GLY A 211 0.19 -9.66 15.96
N SER A 212 0.68 -8.62 15.30
CA SER A 212 -0.02 -7.96 14.18
C SER A 212 -0.27 -8.90 13.00
N LYS A 213 0.73 -9.70 12.63
CA LYS A 213 0.68 -10.65 11.50
C LYS A 213 -0.30 -11.80 11.73
N TYR A 214 -0.42 -12.29 12.96
CA TYR A 214 -1.21 -13.48 13.30
C TYR A 214 -2.46 -13.15 14.14
N GLY A 215 -2.82 -11.87 14.27
CA GLY A 215 -4.02 -11.43 15.00
C GLY A 215 -3.96 -11.67 16.50
N ALA A 216 -2.78 -11.84 17.09
CA ALA A 216 -2.60 -11.96 18.53
C ALA A 216 -2.40 -10.57 19.16
N VAL A 217 -3.01 -10.34 20.31
CA VAL A 217 -2.78 -9.11 21.08
C VAL A 217 -1.45 -9.21 21.82
N VAL A 218 -0.86 -8.07 22.18
CA VAL A 218 0.45 -8.04 22.87
C VAL A 218 0.35 -7.31 24.19
N ALA A 219 0.57 -8.03 25.28
CA ALA A 219 0.74 -7.46 26.60
C ALA A 219 2.11 -6.80 26.72
N ASP A 220 2.13 -5.50 27.00
CA ASP A 220 3.37 -4.73 27.15
C ASP A 220 3.52 -4.13 28.56
N PRO A 221 4.25 -4.82 29.46
CA PRO A 221 4.48 -4.34 30.82
C PRO A 221 5.59 -3.29 30.91
N TYR A 222 6.30 -2.95 29.82
CA TYR A 222 7.55 -2.18 29.88
C TYR A 222 7.39 -0.84 30.61
N GLN A 223 6.37 -0.05 30.24
CA GLN A 223 6.14 1.26 30.86
C GLN A 223 5.80 1.16 32.36
N ALA A 224 5.02 0.16 32.76
CA ALA A 224 4.66 -0.05 34.16
C ALA A 224 5.91 -0.36 35.01
N PHE A 225 6.85 -1.14 34.47
CA PHE A 225 8.11 -1.45 35.14
C PHE A 225 9.06 -0.25 35.22
N LEU A 226 9.09 0.60 34.18
CA LEU A 226 9.82 1.87 34.24
C LEU A 226 9.28 2.77 35.36
N ASP A 227 7.96 2.94 35.41
CA ASP A 227 7.30 3.81 36.39
C ASP A 227 7.48 3.30 37.83
N ALA A 228 7.57 1.97 37.99
CA ALA A 228 7.83 1.32 39.27
C ALA A 228 9.27 1.48 39.77
N ASN A 229 10.21 1.92 38.93
CA ASN A 229 11.60 2.19 39.29
C ASN A 229 12.25 1.08 40.14
N GLY A 230 12.12 -0.17 39.67
CA GLY A 230 12.68 -1.37 40.31
C GLY A 230 11.82 -2.00 41.41
N SER A 231 10.74 -1.34 41.89
CA SER A 231 9.91 -1.88 42.98
C SER A 231 9.10 -3.13 42.59
N PHE A 232 9.01 -3.44 41.29
CA PHE A 232 8.30 -4.61 40.77
C PHE A 232 9.17 -5.86 40.66
N LEU A 233 10.45 -5.80 41.06
CA LEU A 233 11.37 -6.94 40.96
C LEU A 233 11.43 -7.70 42.29
N ALA A 234 11.42 -9.03 42.21
CA ALA A 234 11.64 -9.94 43.34
C ALA A 234 13.13 -10.25 43.52
N ASP A 235 13.82 -10.38 42.40
CA ASP A 235 15.26 -10.60 42.31
C ASP A 235 15.84 -9.70 41.20
N SER A 236 17.02 -10.04 40.67
CA SER A 236 17.68 -9.20 39.68
C SER A 236 16.92 -9.06 38.35
N ILE A 237 16.03 -9.99 38.00
CA ILE A 237 15.37 -10.01 36.68
C ILE A 237 13.89 -10.39 36.70
N HIS A 238 13.41 -11.09 37.73
CA HIS A 238 12.03 -11.57 37.81
C HIS A 238 11.12 -10.62 38.57
N ALA A 239 9.87 -10.57 38.13
CA ALA A 239 8.81 -9.81 38.77
C ALA A 239 8.45 -10.39 40.15
N ASN A 240 8.15 -9.51 41.11
CA ASN A 240 7.47 -9.88 42.35
C ASN A 240 5.95 -9.94 42.14
N ALA A 241 5.18 -10.12 43.22
CA ALA A 241 3.72 -10.20 43.13
C ALA A 241 3.08 -8.94 42.52
N ALA A 242 3.59 -7.74 42.84
CA ALA A 242 3.09 -6.49 42.25
C ALA A 242 3.48 -6.36 40.77
N GLY A 243 4.70 -6.77 40.41
CA GLY A 243 5.13 -6.82 39.02
C GLY A 243 4.31 -7.81 38.18
N ASN A 244 4.01 -8.99 38.71
CA ASN A 244 3.14 -9.96 38.04
C ASN A 244 1.68 -9.48 37.91
N ALA A 245 1.18 -8.72 38.88
CA ALA A 245 -0.11 -8.05 38.73
C ALA A 245 -0.08 -7.02 37.60
N ALA A 246 1.00 -6.23 37.47
CA ALA A 246 1.17 -5.29 36.36
C ALA A 246 1.29 -6.00 34.99
N ILE A 247 1.90 -7.19 34.94
CA ILE A 247 1.91 -8.02 33.74
C ILE A 247 0.49 -8.52 33.41
N ALA A 248 -0.26 -8.99 34.41
CA ALA A 248 -1.65 -9.40 34.23
C ALA A 248 -2.51 -8.22 33.73
N ASP A 249 -2.34 -7.02 34.29
CA ASP A 249 -2.99 -5.79 33.82
C ASP A 249 -2.66 -5.49 32.35
N ALA A 250 -1.42 -5.72 31.91
CA ALA A 250 -1.03 -5.54 30.52
C ALA A 250 -1.72 -6.55 29.57
N PHE A 251 -2.08 -7.75 30.05
CA PHE A 251 -2.91 -8.69 29.30
C PHE A 251 -4.40 -8.30 29.28
N LEU A 252 -4.86 -7.52 30.25
CA LEU A 252 -6.22 -6.98 30.32
C LEU A 252 -6.41 -5.72 29.46
N ASP A 253 -5.34 -4.94 29.27
CA ASP A 253 -5.28 -3.80 28.34
C ASP A 253 -4.14 -3.96 27.32
N PRO A 254 -4.23 -4.96 26.42
CA PRO A 254 -3.14 -5.29 25.54
C PRO A 254 -3.12 -4.40 24.30
N VAL A 255 -1.92 -4.25 23.74
CA VAL A 255 -1.72 -3.61 22.43
C VAL A 255 -2.41 -4.45 21.37
N GLN A 256 -3.31 -3.82 20.61
CA GLN A 256 -4.09 -4.49 19.57
C GLN A 256 -3.24 -4.71 18.30
N PRO A 257 -3.45 -5.82 17.57
CA PRO A 257 -2.81 -6.05 16.28
C PRO A 257 -3.24 -4.97 15.28
N VAL A 258 -2.31 -4.58 14.40
CA VAL A 258 -2.58 -3.63 13.31
C VAL A 258 -2.39 -4.31 11.96
N ASP A 259 -3.15 -3.88 10.96
CA ASP A 259 -2.93 -4.33 9.59
C ASP A 259 -1.67 -3.64 9.04
N CYS A 260 -0.59 -4.41 8.94
CA CYS A 260 0.70 -3.96 8.43
C CYS A 260 0.85 -4.13 6.93
N ASP A 261 -0.11 -4.79 6.26
CA ASP A 261 -0.10 -4.81 4.81
C ASP A 261 -0.37 -3.37 4.33
N PRO A 262 0.48 -2.82 3.44
CA PRO A 262 0.10 -1.59 2.78
C PRO A 262 -1.25 -1.84 2.10
N PRO A 263 -2.19 -0.88 2.14
CA PRO A 263 -3.46 -1.03 1.43
C PRO A 263 -3.15 -1.48 0.00
N PRO A 264 -3.93 -2.43 -0.56
CA PRO A 264 -3.64 -3.00 -1.87
C PRO A 264 -3.37 -1.87 -2.85
N GLU A 265 -2.34 -2.03 -3.68
CA GLU A 265 -2.00 -1.00 -4.66
C GLU A 265 -3.28 -0.57 -5.38
N PRO A 266 -3.58 0.75 -5.44
CA PRO A 266 -4.80 1.22 -6.06
C PRO A 266 -4.90 0.65 -7.47
N THR A 267 -6.03 0.04 -7.77
CA THR A 267 -6.33 -0.49 -9.10
C THR A 267 -7.09 0.58 -9.87
N CYS A 268 -7.24 0.42 -11.20
CA CYS A 268 -8.15 1.29 -11.97
C CYS A 268 -9.59 1.30 -11.40
N GLU A 269 -10.03 0.22 -10.74
CA GLU A 269 -11.35 0.17 -10.11
C GLU A 269 -11.44 1.05 -8.85
N THR A 270 -10.35 1.14 -8.08
CA THR A 270 -10.31 1.88 -6.81
C THR A 270 -9.72 3.29 -6.95
N ASP A 271 -8.93 3.54 -7.98
CA ASP A 271 -8.40 4.84 -8.39
C ASP A 271 -8.54 5.02 -9.91
N PRO A 272 -9.57 5.76 -10.35
CA PRO A 272 -9.79 6.05 -11.77
C PRO A 272 -8.63 6.79 -12.46
N SER A 273 -7.71 7.40 -11.70
CA SER A 273 -6.52 8.05 -12.27
C SER A 273 -5.47 7.06 -12.77
N LEU A 274 -5.55 5.80 -12.33
CA LEU A 274 -4.67 4.70 -12.75
C LEU A 274 -5.26 3.90 -13.91
N CYS A 275 -6.49 4.21 -14.31
CA CYS A 275 -7.06 3.60 -15.50
C CYS A 275 -6.22 3.96 -16.73
N PRO A 276 -5.88 2.98 -17.57
CA PRO A 276 -5.39 3.31 -18.89
C PRO A 276 -6.45 4.20 -19.55
N PRO A 277 -6.03 5.26 -20.27
CA PRO A 277 -6.99 6.12 -20.96
C PRO A 277 -7.89 5.25 -21.84
N GLU A 278 -9.19 5.51 -21.83
CA GLU A 278 -10.13 4.79 -22.70
C GLU A 278 -9.58 4.78 -24.13
N PRO A 279 -9.64 3.63 -24.83
CA PRO A 279 -9.09 3.53 -26.17
C PRO A 279 -9.78 4.57 -27.04
N SER A 280 -8.98 5.51 -27.53
CA SER A 280 -9.41 6.52 -28.46
C SER A 280 -9.11 6.06 -29.89
N CYS A 281 -9.68 6.75 -30.88
CA CYS A 281 -9.32 6.54 -32.28
C CYS A 281 -7.80 6.66 -32.55
N GLU A 282 -7.04 7.37 -31.70
CA GLU A 282 -5.57 7.44 -31.83
C GLU A 282 -4.88 6.12 -31.47
N THR A 283 -5.45 5.35 -30.54
CA THR A 283 -4.87 4.11 -29.99
C THR A 283 -5.53 2.85 -30.54
N ASP A 284 -6.77 2.93 -31.01
CA ASP A 284 -7.52 1.85 -31.65
C ASP A 284 -8.28 2.38 -32.88
N GLN A 285 -7.76 2.05 -34.06
CA GLN A 285 -8.33 2.49 -35.33
C GLN A 285 -9.74 1.93 -35.59
N SER A 286 -10.15 0.85 -34.93
CA SER A 286 -11.49 0.29 -35.09
C SER A 286 -12.58 1.16 -34.48
N LEU A 287 -12.21 2.05 -33.56
CA LEU A 287 -13.10 3.02 -32.91
C LEU A 287 -13.19 4.35 -33.67
N CYS A 288 -12.43 4.52 -34.76
CA CYS A 288 -12.48 5.74 -35.55
C CYS A 288 -13.81 5.84 -36.30
N PRO A 289 -14.48 7.01 -36.28
CA PRO A 289 -15.56 7.27 -37.22
C PRO A 289 -15.00 7.18 -38.65
N PRO A 290 -15.80 6.71 -39.62
CA PRO A 290 -15.35 6.62 -41.00
C PRO A 290 -14.89 7.98 -41.51
N ASP A 291 -13.83 8.00 -42.32
CA ASP A 291 -13.30 9.24 -42.89
C ASP A 291 -14.41 10.07 -43.56
N PRO A 292 -14.51 11.37 -43.26
CA PRO A 292 -15.54 12.22 -43.85
C PRO A 292 -15.36 12.29 -45.37
N THR A 293 -16.46 12.11 -46.09
CA THR A 293 -16.51 12.25 -47.55
C THR A 293 -17.05 13.64 -47.90
N CYS A 294 -16.90 14.08 -49.16
CA CYS A 294 -17.52 15.34 -49.62
C CYS A 294 -19.07 15.34 -49.49
N GLU A 295 -19.70 14.18 -49.29
CA GLU A 295 -21.14 14.08 -48.97
C GLU A 295 -21.43 14.44 -47.50
N THR A 296 -20.55 14.07 -46.58
CA THR A 296 -20.73 14.30 -45.14
C THR A 296 -20.04 15.57 -44.62
N ASP A 297 -19.03 16.08 -45.33
CA ASP A 297 -18.39 17.39 -45.09
C ASP A 297 -18.20 18.18 -46.41
N PRO A 298 -19.09 19.14 -46.72
CA PRO A 298 -19.02 19.97 -47.92
C PRO A 298 -17.75 20.82 -48.04
N SER A 299 -16.98 21.02 -46.96
CA SER A 299 -15.74 21.79 -46.99
C SER A 299 -14.57 21.05 -47.66
N LEU A 300 -14.67 19.72 -47.77
CA LEU A 300 -13.72 18.85 -48.47
C LEU A 300 -13.91 18.86 -49.99
N CYS A 301 -14.99 19.47 -50.47
CA CYS A 301 -15.24 19.56 -51.90
C CYS A 301 -14.34 20.63 -52.55
N PRO A 302 -13.69 20.35 -53.69
CA PRO A 302 -12.80 21.31 -54.34
C PRO A 302 -13.57 22.57 -54.78
N THR A 303 -13.17 23.74 -54.27
CA THR A 303 -13.84 25.02 -54.57
C THR A 303 -13.79 25.34 -56.08
N PRO A 304 -14.87 25.85 -56.69
CA PRO A 304 -14.86 26.26 -58.09
C PRO A 304 -13.78 27.30 -58.38
N LYS A 305 -12.94 27.04 -59.39
CA LYS A 305 -11.87 27.97 -59.81
C LYS A 305 -12.45 29.29 -60.35
N ASP A 306 -11.94 30.41 -59.85
CA ASP A 306 -12.30 31.76 -60.29
C ASP A 306 -12.01 31.99 -61.79
N LYS A 307 -12.99 32.56 -62.51
CA LYS A 307 -12.96 32.84 -63.96
C LYS A 307 -13.13 34.33 -64.27
N VAL A 308 -13.24 35.20 -63.28
CA VAL A 308 -13.46 36.64 -63.48
C VAL A 308 -12.11 37.32 -63.66
N ALA A 309 -11.96 38.13 -64.72
CA ALA A 309 -10.69 38.80 -65.01
C ALA A 309 -10.58 40.20 -64.34
N PRO A 310 -9.37 40.64 -63.98
CA PRO A 310 -9.15 41.94 -63.37
C PRO A 310 -9.37 43.09 -64.35
N LYS A 311 -9.60 44.29 -63.82
CA LYS A 311 -9.65 45.56 -64.55
C LYS A 311 -8.55 46.49 -64.08
N THR A 312 -7.63 46.83 -64.98
CA THR A 312 -6.49 47.70 -64.72
C THR A 312 -6.88 49.16 -64.90
N ARG A 313 -6.37 50.03 -64.02
CA ARG A 313 -6.55 51.49 -64.13
C ARG A 313 -5.20 52.20 -63.98
N LEU A 314 -4.89 53.11 -64.89
CA LEU A 314 -3.74 54.01 -64.76
C LEU A 314 -4.13 55.15 -63.82
N ILE A 315 -3.39 55.28 -62.72
CA ILE A 315 -3.59 56.33 -61.72
C ILE A 315 -2.93 57.62 -62.18
N SER A 316 -1.66 57.55 -62.59
CA SER A 316 -0.90 58.74 -62.96
C SER A 316 0.27 58.43 -63.88
N MET A 317 0.65 59.43 -64.68
CA MET A 317 1.94 59.50 -65.37
C MET A 317 2.67 60.76 -64.89
N LYS A 318 3.85 60.61 -64.30
CA LYS A 318 4.69 61.73 -63.85
C LYS A 318 6.01 61.75 -64.62
N ARG A 319 6.40 62.90 -65.17
CA ARG A 319 7.75 63.09 -65.70
C ARG A 319 8.72 63.27 -64.54
N LEU A 320 9.77 62.47 -64.51
CA LEU A 320 10.81 62.54 -63.46
C LEU A 320 12.07 63.26 -63.95
N GLY A 321 12.19 63.52 -65.25
CA GLY A 321 13.29 64.27 -65.86
C GLY A 321 13.11 64.36 -67.38
N ARG A 322 14.07 64.99 -68.08
CA ARG A 322 13.98 65.23 -69.53
C ARG A 322 13.69 63.96 -70.36
N ARG A 323 14.23 62.80 -69.94
CA ARG A 323 14.09 61.50 -70.63
C ARG A 323 13.59 60.37 -69.72
N SER A 324 12.83 60.70 -68.67
CA SER A 324 12.35 59.72 -67.68
C SER A 324 10.90 59.96 -67.25
N VAL A 325 10.11 58.89 -67.18
CA VAL A 325 8.67 58.93 -66.84
C VAL A 325 8.33 57.77 -65.89
N ALA A 326 7.49 58.05 -64.89
CA ALA A 326 6.92 57.07 -63.97
C ALA A 326 5.42 56.89 -64.19
N PHE A 327 4.96 55.65 -64.19
CA PHE A 327 3.55 55.27 -64.29
C PHE A 327 3.10 54.61 -63.00
N ARG A 328 2.05 55.15 -62.37
CA ARG A 328 1.32 54.48 -61.29
C ARG A 328 0.03 53.93 -61.84
N PHE A 329 -0.25 52.67 -61.57
CA PHE A 329 -1.46 51.95 -61.93
C PHE A 329 -1.89 51.02 -60.79
N ARG A 330 -3.15 50.60 -60.80
CA ARG A 330 -3.70 49.59 -59.89
C ARG A 330 -4.69 48.67 -60.61
N SER A 331 -5.07 47.60 -59.94
CA SER A 331 -6.13 46.68 -60.33
C SER A 331 -7.29 46.83 -59.33
N ASN A 332 -8.50 46.42 -59.71
CA ASN A 332 -9.64 46.30 -58.80
C ASN A 332 -9.53 45.07 -57.88
N GLU A 333 -8.63 44.13 -58.17
CA GLU A 333 -8.38 42.93 -57.39
C GLU A 333 -6.88 42.61 -57.29
N ALA A 334 -6.51 41.77 -56.34
CA ALA A 334 -5.13 41.40 -56.09
C ALA A 334 -4.54 40.59 -57.24
N GLY A 335 -3.34 40.97 -57.70
CA GLY A 335 -2.71 40.32 -58.83
C GLY A 335 -1.36 40.91 -59.20
N SER A 336 -0.83 40.47 -60.33
CA SER A 336 0.43 40.94 -60.89
C SER A 336 0.20 41.78 -62.16
N PHE A 337 1.04 42.77 -62.40
CA PHE A 337 0.94 43.60 -63.60
C PHE A 337 1.93 43.18 -64.68
N ARG A 338 1.50 43.36 -65.92
CA ARG A 338 2.32 43.23 -67.11
C ARG A 338 2.36 44.55 -67.85
N CYS A 339 3.56 45.08 -68.07
CA CYS A 339 3.79 46.33 -68.76
C CYS A 339 4.45 46.12 -70.11
N SER A 340 4.11 46.97 -71.07
CA SER A 340 4.67 47.04 -72.42
C SER A 340 4.95 48.50 -72.73
N ILE A 341 6.10 48.78 -73.34
CA ILE A 341 6.46 50.12 -73.85
C ILE A 341 6.74 49.98 -75.35
N ASP A 342 6.18 50.87 -76.15
CA ASP A 342 6.42 50.98 -77.60
C ASP A 342 6.22 49.67 -78.38
N GLY A 343 5.15 48.95 -78.04
CA GLY A 343 4.80 47.72 -78.76
C GLY A 343 5.53 46.46 -78.27
N ARG A 344 6.53 46.56 -77.38
CA ARG A 344 7.28 45.40 -76.87
C ARG A 344 6.40 44.39 -76.13
N ARG A 345 6.86 43.13 -76.03
CA ARG A 345 6.15 42.07 -75.27
C ARG A 345 5.88 42.51 -73.83
N PHE A 346 4.71 42.12 -73.32
CA PHE A 346 4.30 42.35 -71.94
C PHE A 346 5.24 41.63 -70.97
N ARG A 347 5.87 42.36 -70.05
CA ARG A 347 6.74 41.80 -69.00
C ARG A 347 6.20 42.15 -67.62
N ARG A 348 6.50 41.31 -66.62
CA ARG A 348 6.19 41.58 -65.20
C ARG A 348 6.70 42.98 -64.82
N CYS A 349 5.86 43.76 -64.16
CA CYS A 349 6.20 45.08 -63.65
C CYS A 349 5.47 45.38 -62.34
N ALA A 350 6.02 46.29 -61.55
CA ALA A 350 5.39 46.84 -60.36
C ALA A 350 5.00 48.31 -60.59
N SER A 351 4.05 48.78 -59.81
CA SER A 351 3.60 50.18 -59.75
C SER A 351 4.26 50.86 -58.54
N PRO A 352 4.93 52.02 -58.69
CA PRO A 352 5.18 52.74 -59.93
C PRO A 352 6.22 52.07 -60.85
N LYS A 353 5.96 52.04 -62.16
CA LYS A 353 6.95 51.64 -63.17
C LYS A 353 7.66 52.87 -63.72
N VAL A 354 8.97 52.95 -63.52
CA VAL A 354 9.82 54.00 -64.09
C VAL A 354 10.51 53.51 -65.36
N TYR A 355 10.43 54.33 -66.42
CA TYR A 355 11.24 54.19 -67.62
C TYR A 355 12.22 55.36 -67.69
N ARG A 356 13.52 55.03 -67.80
CA ARG A 356 14.63 55.98 -67.91
C ARG A 356 15.27 55.90 -69.29
N ARG A 357 16.04 56.93 -69.64
CA ARG A 357 16.82 57.02 -70.90
C ARG A 357 15.97 56.83 -72.17
N LEU A 358 14.69 57.18 -72.12
CA LEU A 358 13.78 57.07 -73.28
C LEU A 358 14.29 57.93 -74.44
N THR A 359 14.19 57.45 -75.67
CA THR A 359 14.58 58.20 -76.87
C THR A 359 13.67 59.42 -77.06
N LYS A 360 14.11 60.37 -77.89
CA LYS A 360 13.27 61.53 -78.23
C LYS A 360 12.19 61.02 -79.19
N GLY A 361 10.93 61.39 -78.95
CA GLY A 361 9.82 60.91 -79.78
C GLY A 361 8.59 60.45 -79.01
N ARG A 362 7.64 59.86 -79.74
CA ARG A 362 6.36 59.36 -79.24
C ARG A 362 6.54 57.95 -78.68
N HIS A 363 6.03 57.73 -77.47
CA HIS A 363 6.05 56.46 -76.78
C HIS A 363 4.64 56.01 -76.39
N VAL A 364 4.42 54.70 -76.32
CA VAL A 364 3.14 54.08 -75.95
C VAL A 364 3.35 53.11 -74.81
N PHE A 365 2.88 53.47 -73.62
CA PHE A 365 2.85 52.57 -72.48
C PHE A 365 1.54 51.77 -72.47
N ARG A 366 1.62 50.47 -72.19
CA ARG A 366 0.47 49.61 -71.94
C ARG A 366 0.66 48.85 -70.64
N VAL A 367 -0.41 48.67 -69.87
CA VAL A 367 -0.40 47.84 -68.66
C VAL A 367 -1.69 47.04 -68.51
N ARG A 368 -1.58 45.78 -68.10
CA ARG A 368 -2.69 44.90 -67.72
C ARG A 368 -2.38 44.14 -66.44
N ALA A 369 -3.40 43.81 -65.67
CA ALA A 369 -3.34 42.95 -64.50
C ALA A 369 -3.61 41.49 -64.87
N VAL A 370 -3.11 40.60 -64.04
CA VAL A 370 -3.40 39.16 -64.03
C VAL A 370 -3.64 38.79 -62.57
N ASP A 371 -4.79 38.22 -62.27
CA ASP A 371 -5.15 37.82 -60.91
C ASP A 371 -4.33 36.58 -60.46
N LYS A 372 -4.68 36.03 -59.29
CA LYS A 372 -4.06 34.81 -58.77
C LYS A 372 -4.54 33.54 -59.48
N ALA A 373 -5.78 33.51 -59.98
CA ALA A 373 -6.36 32.36 -60.70
C ALA A 373 -5.84 32.23 -62.15
N GLY A 374 -5.15 33.26 -62.66
CA GLY A 374 -4.59 33.35 -64.00
C GLY A 374 -5.46 34.12 -64.99
N ASN A 375 -6.58 34.71 -64.56
CA ASN A 375 -7.42 35.52 -65.42
C ASN A 375 -6.70 36.85 -65.75
N VAL A 376 -6.66 37.20 -67.03
CA VAL A 376 -5.91 38.34 -67.55
C VAL A 376 -6.87 39.44 -67.95
N ASP A 377 -6.58 40.68 -67.55
CA ASP A 377 -7.32 41.85 -68.02
C ASP A 377 -7.25 41.94 -69.55
N ARG A 378 -8.43 41.77 -70.18
CA ARG A 378 -8.60 41.75 -71.63
C ARG A 378 -8.54 43.15 -72.24
N SER A 379 -8.57 44.20 -71.41
CA SER A 379 -8.58 45.61 -71.79
C SER A 379 -7.37 46.37 -71.22
N PRO A 380 -6.13 46.08 -71.69
CA PRO A 380 -4.92 46.75 -71.19
C PRO A 380 -5.02 48.27 -71.33
N VAL A 381 -4.75 49.00 -70.23
CA VAL A 381 -4.69 50.46 -70.25
C VAL A 381 -3.57 50.89 -71.18
N ARG A 382 -3.88 51.76 -72.15
CA ARG A 382 -2.92 52.30 -73.13
C ARG A 382 -2.76 53.80 -72.97
N ARG A 383 -1.52 54.27 -72.82
CA ARG A 383 -1.18 55.69 -72.66
C ARG A 383 -0.06 56.12 -73.59
N VAL A 384 -0.35 57.12 -74.43
CA VAL A 384 0.60 57.72 -75.37
C VAL A 384 1.24 58.97 -74.75
N PHE A 385 2.54 59.16 -74.93
CA PHE A 385 3.28 60.35 -74.47
C PHE A 385 4.47 60.66 -75.36
N ARG A 386 5.09 61.85 -75.18
CA ARG A 386 6.22 62.29 -76.01
C ARG A 386 7.38 62.81 -75.16
N ILE A 387 8.60 62.34 -75.44
CA ILE A 387 9.85 62.89 -74.90
C ILE A 387 10.34 63.99 -75.84
N LYS A 388 10.43 65.22 -75.32
CA LYS A 388 10.90 66.41 -76.06
C LYS A 388 12.42 66.59 -75.90
N ARG A 389 13.02 67.48 -76.70
CA ARG A 389 14.47 67.65 -76.82
C ARG A 389 15.16 68.02 -75.51
#